data_AF-A0A6A4HI08-F1
#
_entry.id   AF-A0A6A4HI08-F1
#
_cell.length_a   1.000
_cell.length_b   1.000
_cell.length_c   1.000
_cell.angle_alpha   90.00
_cell.angle_beta   90.00
_cell.angle_gamma   90.00
#
_symmetry.space_group_name_H-M   'P 1'
#
loop_
_entity.id
_entity.type
_entity.pdbx_description
1 polymer ?
#
loop_
_entity_poly.entity_id
_entity_poly.type
_entity_poly.pdbx_seq_one_letter_code
_entity_poly.pdbx_strand_id
1 'polypeptide(L)' 'LKDEDIPHRTKLRAAIIEQFQVYFNQLKTDLAASVSKISFTADVWSSFMMKPYLAITAHWLEQLPSG' A
#
# COMPACT_ATOMS: atom_id res chain seq x y z
N LEU A 1 -13.56 28.45 -2.40
CA LEU A 1 -12.17 28.00 -2.19
C LEU A 1 -11.24 29.17 -2.43
N LYS A 2 -10.37 29.46 -1.46
CA LYS A 2 -9.22 30.36 -1.59
C LYS A 2 -7.97 29.53 -1.88
N ASP A 3 -6.91 30.17 -2.37
CA ASP A 3 -5.62 29.51 -2.62
C ASP A 3 -5.05 28.83 -1.36
N GLU A 4 -5.30 29.44 -0.20
CA GLU A 4 -4.98 28.93 1.13
C GLU A 4 -5.66 27.57 1.47
N ASP A 5 -6.79 27.27 0.83
CA ASP A 5 -7.53 26.02 1.02
C ASP A 5 -6.92 24.85 0.23
N ILE A 6 -6.04 25.14 -0.74
CA ILE A 6 -5.41 24.13 -1.60
C ILE A 6 -4.08 23.69 -0.97
N PRO A 7 -3.91 22.42 -0.59
CA PRO A 7 -2.68 21.95 0.03
C PRO A 7 -1.52 22.02 -0.97
N HIS A 8 -0.43 22.67 -0.57
CA HIS A 8 0.80 22.68 -1.36
C HIS A 8 1.34 21.26 -1.57
N ARG A 9 2.11 21.04 -2.64
CA ARG A 9 2.73 19.75 -2.99
C ARG A 9 3.44 19.08 -1.80
N THR A 10 4.15 19.84 -0.99
CA THR A 10 4.85 19.32 0.20
C THR A 10 3.87 18.77 1.24
N LYS A 11 2.75 19.46 1.45
CA LYS A 11 1.70 19.05 2.38
C LYS A 11 0.97 17.80 1.87
N LEU A 12 0.66 17.74 0.58
CA LEU A 12 0.10 16.53 -0.06
C LEU A 12 1.04 15.33 0.06
N ARG A 13 2.34 15.52 -0.22
CA ARG A 13 3.34 14.44 -0.09
C ARG A 13 3.41 13.93 1.35
N ALA A 14 3.44 14.83 2.33
CA ALA A 14 3.47 14.45 3.74
C ALA A 14 2.22 13.64 4.12
N ALA A 15 1.03 14.12 3.72
CA ALA A 15 -0.23 13.43 3.99
C ALA A 15 -0.30 12.03 3.35
N ILE A 16 0.19 11.86 2.12
CA ILE A 16 0.26 10.54 1.45
C ILE A 16 1.16 9.57 2.23
N ILE A 17 2.33 10.03 2.67
CA ILE A 17 3.28 9.18 3.41
C ILE A 17 2.70 8.80 4.79
N GLU A 18 2.11 9.75 5.50
CA GLU A 18 1.46 9.51 6.78
C GLU A 18 0.34 8.48 6.65
N GLN A 19 -0.55 8.67 5.67
CA GLN A 19 -1.66 7.74 5.44
C GLN A 19 -1.16 6.36 4.98
N PHE A 20 -0.10 6.31 4.16
CA PHE A 20 0.56 5.06 3.80
C PHE A 20 1.06 4.31 5.04
N GLN A 21 1.70 4.99 6.00
CA GLN A 21 2.20 4.33 7.21
C GLN A 21 1.07 3.75 8.05
N VAL A 22 -0.06 4.44 8.16
CA VAL A 22 -1.26 3.95 8.85
C VAL A 22 -1.75 2.66 8.19
N TYR A 23 -1.99 2.68 6.88
CA TYR A 23 -2.45 1.49 6.16
C TYR A 23 -1.43 0.36 6.15
N PHE A 24 -0.14 0.67 6.08
CA PHE A 24 0.91 -0.34 6.10
C PHE A 24 1.01 -1.04 7.46
N ASN A 25 0.79 -0.31 8.56
CA ASN A 25 0.69 -0.91 9.88
C ASN A 25 -0.53 -1.82 10.01
N GLN A 26 -1.68 -1.40 9.48
CA GLN A 26 -2.88 -2.23 9.46
C GLN A 26 -2.66 -3.50 8.63
N LEU A 27 -2.11 -3.38 7.41
CA LEU A 27 -1.81 -4.51 6.53
C LEU A 27 -0.91 -5.55 7.21
N LYS A 28 0.09 -5.14 7.99
CA LYS A 28 0.93 -6.09 8.74
C LYS A 28 0.12 -6.89 9.76
N THR A 29 -0.81 -6.24 10.45
CA THR A 29 -1.73 -6.90 11.38
C THR A 29 -2.64 -7.88 10.63
N ASP A 30 -3.20 -7.47 9.49
CA ASP A 30 -4.10 -8.30 8.68
C ASP A 30 -3.38 -9.55 8.15
N LEU A 31 -2.15 -9.37 7.64
CA LEU A 31 -1.32 -10.49 7.18
C LEU A 31 -0.93 -11.42 8.34
N ALA A 32 -0.59 -10.89 9.50
CA ALA A 32 -0.31 -11.71 10.69
C ALA A 32 -1.53 -12.50 11.18
N ALA A 33 -2.74 -11.98 10.94
CA ALA A 33 -4.00 -12.62 11.28
C ALA A 33 -4.55 -13.54 10.17
N SER A 34 -3.85 -13.68 9.04
CA SER A 34 -4.30 -14.52 7.92
C SER A 34 -4.57 -15.96 8.36
N VAL A 35 -5.76 -16.46 8.04
CA VAL A 35 -6.19 -17.84 8.40
C VAL A 35 -5.56 -18.91 7.51
N SER A 36 -4.94 -18.50 6.41
CA SER A 36 -4.25 -19.38 5.48
C SER A 36 -2.84 -18.88 5.17
N LYS A 37 -2.10 -19.66 4.37
CA LYS A 37 -0.84 -19.20 3.78
C LYS A 37 -1.07 -17.90 2.99
N ILE A 38 -0.09 -17.00 3.07
CA ILE A 38 0.00 -15.80 2.26
C ILE A 38 0.77 -16.16 0.99
N SER A 39 0.20 -15.82 -0.16
CA SER A 39 0.86 -15.98 -1.46
C SER A 39 1.33 -14.63 -1.98
N PHE A 40 2.50 -14.58 -2.59
CA PHE A 40 3.03 -13.37 -3.21
C PHE A 40 3.15 -13.56 -4.73
N THR A 41 2.73 -12.56 -5.48
CA THR A 41 3.06 -12.44 -6.90
C THR A 41 4.07 -11.32 -7.06
N ALA A 42 5.07 -11.54 -7.92
CA ALA A 42 6.05 -10.55 -8.28
C ALA A 42 5.94 -10.31 -9.78
N ASP A 43 5.62 -9.08 -10.16
CA ASP A 43 5.76 -8.61 -11.54
C ASP A 43 7.11 -7.90 -11.66
N VAL A 44 7.93 -8.37 -12.59
CA VAL A 44 9.29 -7.87 -12.81
C VAL A 44 9.42 -7.49 -14.26
N TRP A 45 9.72 -6.22 -14.50
CA TRP A 45 9.85 -5.71 -15.85
C TRP A 45 10.89 -4.58 -15.91
N SER A 46 11.32 -4.25 -17.13
CA SER A 46 12.11 -3.06 -17.40
C SER A 46 11.27 -2.06 -18.20
N SER A 47 11.43 -0.76 -17.95
CA SER A 47 10.85 0.25 -18.86
C SER A 47 11.63 0.33 -20.17
N PHE A 48 11.07 1.04 -21.16
CA PHE A 48 11.76 1.39 -22.41
C PHE A 48 13.11 2.11 -22.21
N MET A 49 13.29 2.76 -21.05
CA MET A 49 14.55 3.41 -20.66
C MET A 49 15.48 2.46 -19.89
N MET A 50 15.25 1.14 -19.97
CA MET A 50 16.02 0.08 -19.31
C MET A 50 16.11 0.23 -17.78
N LYS A 51 15.10 0.85 -17.15
CA LYS A 51 15.00 0.92 -15.69
C LYS A 51 14.29 -0.32 -15.18
N PRO A 52 14.87 -1.09 -14.24
CA PRO A 52 14.20 -2.24 -13.65
C PRO A 52 13.12 -1.81 -12.66
N TYR A 53 12.00 -2.52 -12.65
CA TYR A 53 10.90 -2.37 -11.72
C TYR A 53 10.52 -3.74 -11.14
N LEU A 54 10.03 -3.71 -9.90
CA LEU A 54 9.51 -4.85 -9.18
C LEU A 54 8.23 -4.40 -8.47
N ALA A 55 7.11 -5.01 -8.81
CA ALA A 55 5.88 -4.92 -8.03
C ALA A 55 5.66 -6.23 -7.30
N ILE A 56 5.35 -6.15 -6.00
CA ILE A 56 5.00 -7.30 -5.18
C ILE A 56 3.57 -7.11 -4.70
N THR A 57 2.73 -8.13 -4.89
CA THR A 57 1.36 -8.16 -4.37
C THR A 57 1.19 -9.36 -3.46
N ALA A 58 0.65 -9.14 -2.25
CA ALA A 58 0.27 -10.20 -1.33
C ALA A 58 -1.20 -10.58 -1.53
N HIS A 59 -1.51 -11.87 -1.50
CA HIS A 59 -2.86 -12.43 -1.49
C HIS A 59 -3.01 -13.28 -0.23
N TRP A 60 -4.06 -13.02 0.55
CA TRP A 60 -4.35 -13.73 1.79
C TRP A 60 -5.85 -13.94 1.96
N LEU A 61 -6.22 -14.84 2.87
CA LEU A 61 -7.60 -15.04 3.30
C LEU A 61 -7.78 -14.43 4.68
N GLU A 62 -8.86 -13.67 4.85
CA GLU A 62 -9.27 -13.08 6.12
C GLU A 62 -10.59 -13.71 6.57
N GLN A 63 -10.67 -14.04 7.87
CA GLN A 63 -11.93 -14.44 8.47
C GLN A 63 -12.64 -13.21 9.04
N LEU A 64 -13.79 -12.89 8.48
CA LEU A 64 -14.64 -11.83 9.02
C LEU A 64 -15.21 -12.24 10.38
N PRO A 65 -15.44 -11.29 11.31
CA PRO A 65 -16.09 -11.57 12.58
C PRO A 65 -17.43 -12.28 12.35
N SER A 66 -17.65 -13.41 13.02
CA SER A 66 -18.98 -14.02 13.10
C SER A 66 -19.86 -13.14 13.98
N GLY A 67 -20.85 -12.50 13.37
CA GLY A 67 -21.90 -11.77 14.09
C GLY A 67 -22.75 -12.66 14.99
#